data_AF-A0A7K7YLL1-F1
#
_entry.id   AF-A0A7K7YLL1-F1
#
_cell.length_a   1.000
_cell.length_b   1.000
_cell.length_c   1.000
_cell.angle_alpha   90.00
_cell.angle_beta   90.00
_cell.angle_gamma   90.00
#
_symmetry.space_group_name_H-M   'P 1'
#
loop_
_entity.id
_entity.type
_entity.pdbx_description
1 polymer ?
#
loop_
_entity_poly.entity_id
_entity_poly.type
_entity_poly.pdbx_seq_one_letter_code
_entity_poly.pdbx_strand_id
1 'polypeptide(L)'
;MKDIVFCSNNCFVLYSAAVQAKNSENKESVPALPQSPMKERPPKAFHQYSNNISTLDVHCLPQLQEKVSPPSSPPIMFPPAFEAAKVEAKPDELKVTVKLKPRLKAIHSSLEDCRPPSKKWKGMKWKKWSIQIVIPKGSFKPPCEEEIDEFLKKLGTTLKPDPVPKDYRKCCFCHEEGDGLTDGPARLLNLDLDLWVHLNCALWSTEVYETQAGALINVELALRRGLQMKCMFCHKMGATSGCHRLRCTNIYHFTCAIKAQCMFFKDKTMLCPMHKPKGAHEQELSYFAVFRRVYVQRDEVRQIASIVQRGERDHTFRVGSLIFHAVGQLLPQQMQAFHSSKALFPVGYEASRLYWSMRYANRRCRYLCSIEEKDGLPLFVIKVVEQGHEDLVLTDTTPK
;
A
#
# COMPACT_ATOMS: atom_id res chain seq x y z
N MET A 1 -6.18 40.33 15.15
CA MET A 1 -5.19 39.75 14.22
C MET A 1 -5.21 38.25 14.43
N LYS A 2 -5.35 37.44 13.37
CA LYS A 2 -5.18 35.98 13.50
C LYS A 2 -3.68 35.71 13.59
N ASP A 3 -3.24 34.97 14.59
CA ASP A 3 -1.84 34.59 14.74
C ASP A 3 -1.42 33.70 13.56
N ILE A 4 -0.48 34.20 12.76
CA ILE A 4 0.10 33.45 11.64
C ILE A 4 1.25 32.63 12.19
N VAL A 5 1.17 31.30 12.05
CA VAL A 5 2.17 30.36 12.55
C VAL A 5 2.96 29.78 11.38
N PHE A 6 4.28 29.76 11.49
CA PHE A 6 5.18 29.30 10.44
C PHE A 6 5.82 27.95 10.81
N CYS A 7 5.96 27.05 9.83
CA CYS A 7 6.56 25.73 10.03
C CYS A 7 8.08 25.77 10.21
N SER A 8 8.73 26.87 9.82
CA SER A 8 10.16 27.13 10.03
C SER A 8 10.46 28.63 10.05
N ASN A 9 11.62 29.01 10.60
CA ASN A 9 12.10 30.39 10.57
C ASN A 9 12.30 30.88 9.12
N ASN A 10 12.66 29.99 8.20
CA ASN A 10 12.83 30.34 6.79
C ASN A 10 11.49 30.78 6.15
N CYS A 11 10.40 30.08 6.46
CA CYS A 11 9.06 30.45 5.99
C CYS A 11 8.59 31.80 6.56
N PHE A 12 8.94 32.11 7.82
CA PHE A 12 8.68 33.42 8.43
C PHE A 12 9.44 34.55 7.71
N VAL A 13 10.72 34.34 7.39
CA VAL A 13 11.55 35.32 6.69
C VAL A 13 11.01 35.60 5.28
N LEU A 14 10.65 34.55 4.53
CA LEU A 14 10.07 34.70 3.19
C LEU A 14 8.74 35.46 3.21
N TYR A 15 7.87 35.16 4.19
CA TYR A 15 6.62 35.89 4.38
C TYR A 15 6.87 37.36 4.71
N SER A 16 7.78 37.65 5.65
CA SER A 16 8.09 39.01 6.07
C SER A 16 8.65 39.85 4.93
N ALA A 17 9.52 39.27 4.09
CA ALA A 17 10.06 39.93 2.90
C ALA A 17 8.95 40.28 1.89
N ALA A 18 8.00 39.37 1.65
CA ALA A 18 6.89 39.61 0.73
C ALA A 18 5.89 40.67 1.23
N VAL A 19 5.65 40.72 2.55
CA VAL A 19 4.80 41.77 3.16
C VAL A 19 5.50 43.13 3.10
N GLN A 20 6.80 43.18 3.37
CA GLN A 20 7.58 44.43 3.26
C GLN A 20 7.62 44.97 1.83
N ALA A 21 7.72 44.10 0.82
CA ALA A 21 7.66 44.47 -0.59
C ALA A 21 6.30 45.11 -0.97
N LYS A 22 5.18 44.63 -0.39
CA LYS A 22 3.86 45.24 -0.59
C LYS A 22 3.70 46.58 0.12
N ASN A 23 4.26 46.74 1.31
CA ASN A 23 4.21 47.99 2.06
C ASN A 23 5.14 49.08 1.51
N SER A 24 6.06 48.74 0.59
CA SER A 24 6.87 49.73 -0.12
C SER A 24 6.12 50.40 -1.29
N GLU A 25 5.01 49.82 -1.76
CA GLU A 25 4.12 50.43 -2.76
C GLU A 25 3.02 51.31 -2.14
N ASN A 26 2.72 51.15 -0.84
CA ASN A 26 1.82 52.04 -0.08
C ASN A 26 2.58 52.68 1.07
N LYS A 27 3.16 53.86 0.81
CA LYS A 27 3.91 54.66 1.77
C LYS A 27 2.97 55.18 2.88
N GLU A 28 3.14 54.69 4.11
CA GLU A 28 3.03 55.51 5.33
C GLU A 28 3.69 54.82 6.54
N SER A 29 4.10 55.65 7.49
CA SER A 29 5.26 55.51 8.40
C SER A 29 5.16 54.50 9.56
N VAL A 30 6.33 53.97 9.91
CA VAL A 30 6.67 53.07 11.04
C VAL A 30 6.43 53.72 12.41
N PRO A 31 6.14 52.92 13.45
CA PRO A 31 7.00 52.95 14.64
C PRO A 31 7.54 51.57 15.07
N ALA A 32 8.66 51.62 15.79
CA ALA A 32 9.58 50.55 16.13
C ALA A 32 9.01 49.42 17.03
N LEU A 33 9.60 48.24 16.89
CA LEU A 33 9.36 46.99 17.63
C LEU A 33 9.75 47.07 19.12
N PRO A 34 8.97 46.46 20.05
CA PRO A 34 9.47 46.08 21.36
C PRO A 34 10.25 44.76 21.33
N GLN A 35 11.22 44.67 22.23
CA GLN A 35 12.12 43.54 22.46
C GLN A 35 11.37 42.25 22.87
N SER A 36 11.96 41.11 22.50
CA SER A 36 11.50 39.75 22.80
C SER A 36 11.43 39.44 24.31
N PRO A 37 10.40 38.73 24.80
CA PRO A 37 10.52 37.97 26.02
C PRO A 37 11.05 36.56 25.73
N MET A 38 12.12 36.20 26.44
CA MET A 38 12.56 34.81 26.58
C MET A 38 11.49 33.97 27.29
N LYS A 39 11.32 32.74 26.78
CA LYS A 39 10.97 31.50 27.51
C LYS A 39 9.49 31.25 27.83
N GLU A 40 8.84 30.47 26.95
CA GLU A 40 8.10 29.26 27.30
C GLU A 40 7.93 28.41 26.03
N ARG A 41 8.20 27.09 26.10
CA ARG A 41 7.98 26.17 24.97
C ARG A 41 6.47 25.99 24.82
N PRO A 42 5.83 26.39 23.71
CA PRO A 42 4.44 26.02 23.48
C PRO A 42 4.36 24.48 23.34
N PRO A 43 3.27 23.85 23.83
CA PRO A 43 3.11 22.41 23.66
C PRO A 43 3.17 22.08 22.17
N LYS A 44 3.93 21.04 21.82
CA LYS A 44 3.94 20.49 20.46
C LYS A 44 2.50 20.23 20.06
N ALA A 45 1.95 21.05 19.17
CA ALA A 45 0.67 20.78 18.55
C ALA A 45 0.84 19.52 17.71
N PHE A 46 0.43 18.38 18.26
CA PHE A 46 0.29 17.16 17.49
C PHE A 46 -0.86 17.40 16.50
N HIS A 47 -0.52 17.78 15.28
CA HIS A 47 -1.47 17.74 14.18
C HIS A 47 -1.81 16.27 13.92
N GLN A 48 -2.94 15.84 14.47
CA GLN A 48 -3.50 14.53 14.19
C GLN A 48 -4.07 14.59 12.77
N TYR A 49 -3.26 14.17 11.79
CA TYR A 49 -3.75 13.93 10.44
C TYR A 49 -4.79 12.82 10.52
N SER A 50 -6.06 13.19 10.38
CA SER A 50 -7.14 12.25 10.10
C SER A 50 -6.91 11.70 8.70
N ASN A 51 -6.17 10.60 8.60
CA ASN A 51 -6.26 9.75 7.42
C ASN A 51 -7.69 9.22 7.41
N ASN A 52 -8.56 9.78 6.57
CA ASN A 52 -9.84 9.16 6.20
C ASN A 52 -9.54 7.90 5.37
N ILE A 53 -8.94 6.90 6.02
CA ILE A 53 -9.04 5.51 5.63
C ILE A 53 -10.50 5.15 5.86
N SER A 54 -11.18 4.67 4.83
CA SER A 54 -12.53 4.16 4.99
C SER A 54 -12.53 3.14 6.13
N THR A 55 -13.43 3.29 7.09
CA THR A 55 -13.69 2.35 8.19
C THR A 55 -14.35 1.06 7.70
N LEU A 56 -13.81 0.46 6.64
CA LEU A 56 -13.98 -0.96 6.38
C LEU A 56 -12.99 -1.68 7.29
N ASP A 57 -13.47 -1.86 8.51
CA ASP A 57 -12.87 -2.61 9.59
C ASP A 57 -12.64 -4.05 9.11
N VAL A 58 -11.41 -4.37 8.66
CA VAL A 58 -10.97 -5.76 8.52
C VAL A 58 -10.66 -6.22 9.93
N HIS A 59 -11.72 -6.65 10.62
CA HIS A 59 -11.72 -6.95 12.04
C HIS A 59 -10.51 -7.78 12.47
N CYS A 60 -9.90 -7.26 13.52
CA CYS A 60 -9.10 -7.96 14.53
C CYS A 60 -9.54 -9.41 14.72
N LEU A 61 -8.56 -10.32 14.70
CA LEU A 61 -8.69 -11.66 15.28
C LEU A 61 -9.20 -11.52 16.72
N PRO A 62 -10.18 -12.33 17.17
CA PRO A 62 -10.60 -12.33 18.56
C PRO A 62 -9.40 -12.64 19.47
N GLN A 63 -9.10 -11.74 20.42
CA GLN A 63 -8.27 -12.06 21.58
C GLN A 63 -8.99 -13.15 22.38
N LEU A 64 -8.53 -14.39 22.25
CA LEU A 64 -8.93 -15.47 23.13
C LEU A 64 -8.36 -15.19 24.52
N GLN A 65 -9.25 -15.08 25.51
CA GLN A 65 -8.87 -15.13 26.92
C GLN A 65 -8.12 -16.44 27.21
N GLU A 66 -6.98 -16.35 27.88
CA GLU A 66 -6.32 -17.51 28.48
C GLU A 66 -7.28 -18.19 29.46
N LYS A 67 -7.80 -19.34 29.06
CA LYS A 67 -8.44 -20.29 29.97
C LYS A 67 -7.61 -21.57 30.01
N VAL A 68 -7.24 -21.91 31.24
CA VAL A 68 -6.56 -23.11 31.74
C VAL A 68 -6.86 -24.36 30.90
N SER A 69 -5.81 -25.05 30.49
CA SER A 69 -5.81 -26.26 29.66
C SER A 69 -6.43 -27.49 30.37
N PRO A 70 -7.32 -28.25 29.71
CA PRO A 70 -7.65 -29.62 30.13
C PRO A 70 -6.61 -30.65 29.59
N PRO A 71 -6.55 -31.88 30.15
CA PRO A 71 -5.43 -32.80 29.96
C PRO A 71 -5.39 -33.47 28.58
N SER A 72 -4.20 -33.95 28.21
CA SER A 72 -3.85 -34.54 26.93
C SER A 72 -4.59 -35.84 26.61
N SER A 73 -5.05 -35.97 25.37
CA SER A 73 -5.51 -37.22 24.77
C SER A 73 -4.38 -37.85 23.94
N PRO A 74 -4.36 -39.20 23.78
CA PRO A 74 -3.22 -39.93 23.23
C PRO A 74 -3.07 -39.73 21.70
N PRO A 75 -1.86 -39.94 21.14
CA PRO A 75 -1.57 -39.65 19.74
C PRO A 75 -2.21 -40.65 18.78
N ILE A 76 -2.83 -40.12 17.72
CA ILE A 76 -3.33 -40.89 16.57
C ILE A 76 -2.16 -41.06 15.59
N MET A 77 -1.81 -42.32 15.29
CA MET A 77 -0.86 -42.65 14.22
C MET A 77 -1.56 -42.67 12.86
N PHE A 78 -0.92 -42.08 11.84
CA PHE A 78 -1.36 -42.16 10.45
C PHE A 78 -0.52 -43.19 9.67
N PRO A 79 -1.13 -44.05 8.84
CA PRO A 79 -0.38 -44.94 7.96
C PRO A 79 0.14 -44.19 6.70
N PRO A 80 1.26 -44.63 6.10
CA PRO A 80 1.83 -44.00 4.91
C PRO A 80 1.04 -44.35 3.64
N ALA A 81 0.97 -43.38 2.73
CA ALA A 81 0.21 -43.45 1.49
C ALA A 81 0.97 -44.23 0.40
N PHE A 82 0.48 -45.41 0.05
CA PHE A 82 0.60 -45.98 -1.29
C PHE A 82 -0.69 -46.74 -1.59
N GLU A 83 -1.47 -46.25 -2.57
CA GLU A 83 -1.94 -47.00 -3.73
C GLU A 83 -3.01 -46.19 -4.47
N ALA A 84 -2.79 -46.07 -5.78
CA ALA A 84 -3.62 -45.35 -6.71
C ALA A 84 -4.84 -46.20 -7.11
N ALA A 85 -6.01 -45.55 -7.21
CA ALA A 85 -7.11 -46.08 -8.00
C ALA A 85 -7.78 -44.94 -8.79
N LYS A 86 -7.73 -45.07 -10.12
CA LYS A 86 -8.43 -44.24 -11.11
C LYS A 86 -9.95 -44.39 -10.92
N VAL A 87 -10.68 -43.28 -10.90
CA VAL A 87 -12.13 -43.27 -11.19
C VAL A 87 -12.43 -42.05 -12.06
N GLU A 88 -13.03 -42.29 -13.22
CA GLU A 88 -13.48 -41.28 -14.19
C GLU A 88 -14.62 -40.43 -13.63
N ALA A 89 -14.61 -39.13 -13.91
CA ALA A 89 -15.62 -38.18 -13.46
C ALA A 89 -16.58 -37.81 -14.60
N LYS A 90 -17.89 -38.01 -14.39
CA LYS A 90 -18.97 -37.30 -15.11
C LYS A 90 -19.28 -35.97 -14.41
N PRO A 91 -19.80 -34.95 -15.12
CA PRO A 91 -20.05 -33.64 -14.54
C PRO A 91 -21.37 -33.67 -13.75
N ASP A 92 -21.32 -33.37 -12.45
CA ASP A 92 -22.51 -33.19 -11.62
C ASP A 92 -22.83 -31.69 -11.45
N GLU A 93 -24.05 -31.31 -11.81
CA GLU A 93 -24.64 -29.99 -11.59
C GLU A 93 -24.81 -29.69 -10.08
N LEU A 94 -24.40 -28.49 -9.67
CA LEU A 94 -24.62 -27.93 -8.34
C LEU A 94 -26.13 -27.81 -8.02
N LYS A 95 -26.64 -28.66 -7.12
CA LYS A 95 -27.98 -28.50 -6.54
C LYS A 95 -27.90 -27.86 -5.15
N VAL A 96 -28.37 -26.62 -5.06
CA VAL A 96 -28.59 -25.92 -3.78
C VAL A 96 -30.01 -26.25 -3.28
N THR A 97 -30.14 -27.08 -2.25
CA THR A 97 -31.45 -27.34 -1.61
C THR A 97 -31.60 -26.60 -0.29
N VAL A 98 -32.64 -25.77 -0.18
CA VAL A 98 -33.03 -25.08 1.06
C VAL A 98 -33.97 -25.98 1.87
N LYS A 99 -33.57 -26.38 3.08
CA LYS A 99 -34.46 -27.07 4.04
C LYS A 99 -34.93 -26.10 5.11
N LEU A 100 -36.21 -25.76 5.11
CA LEU A 100 -36.89 -25.06 6.20
C LEU A 100 -37.53 -26.10 7.14
N LYS A 101 -37.19 -26.06 8.43
CA LYS A 101 -37.88 -26.85 9.48
C LYS A 101 -38.98 -26.00 10.12
N PRO A 102 -40.27 -26.41 10.08
CA PRO A 102 -41.32 -25.79 10.87
C PRO A 102 -41.34 -26.37 12.29
N ARG A 103 -41.59 -25.55 13.30
CA ARG A 103 -41.99 -26.02 14.65
C ARG A 103 -43.33 -25.39 15.03
N LEU A 104 -44.23 -26.25 15.52
CA LEU A 104 -45.66 -26.01 15.75
C LEU A 104 -45.94 -25.04 16.92
N LYS A 105 -47.10 -24.37 16.81
CA LYS A 105 -47.65 -23.34 17.73
C LYS A 105 -48.16 -23.93 19.05
N ALA A 106 -48.08 -23.15 20.13
CA ALA A 106 -48.91 -23.30 21.32
C ALA A 106 -50.05 -22.26 21.29
N ILE A 107 -51.25 -22.70 21.61
CA ILE A 107 -52.52 -21.97 21.59
C ILE A 107 -52.77 -21.40 22.99
N HIS A 108 -53.28 -20.17 23.09
CA HIS A 108 -54.12 -19.74 24.21
C HIS A 108 -55.28 -18.89 23.69
N SER A 109 -56.48 -19.19 24.18
CA SER A 109 -57.78 -18.60 23.87
C SER A 109 -58.10 -17.48 24.86
N SER A 110 -58.64 -16.35 24.38
CA SER A 110 -59.87 -15.72 24.92
C SER A 110 -60.22 -14.41 24.19
N LEU A 111 -61.38 -14.45 23.54
CA LEU A 111 -62.43 -13.45 23.29
C LEU A 111 -62.19 -11.93 23.52
N GLU A 112 -62.58 -11.17 22.48
CA GLU A 112 -63.42 -9.95 22.47
C GLU A 112 -62.84 -8.59 21.94
N ASP A 113 -63.52 -8.15 20.88
CA ASP A 113 -63.92 -6.79 20.47
C ASP A 113 -63.06 -5.83 19.61
N CYS A 114 -63.81 -5.09 18.78
CA CYS A 114 -63.47 -4.55 17.47
C CYS A 114 -62.78 -3.17 17.48
N ARG A 115 -61.77 -3.00 16.60
CA ARG A 115 -61.34 -1.76 15.89
C ARG A 115 -60.13 -2.09 15.00
N PRO A 116 -60.01 -1.62 13.73
CA PRO A 116 -58.82 -1.89 12.93
C PRO A 116 -57.63 -1.07 13.47
N PRO A 117 -56.56 -1.70 14.00
CA PRO A 117 -55.38 -0.97 14.45
C PRO A 117 -54.54 -0.60 13.23
N SER A 118 -53.97 0.61 13.26
CA SER A 118 -52.98 1.08 12.29
C SER A 118 -51.87 0.05 12.08
N LYS A 119 -51.42 -0.13 10.82
CA LYS A 119 -50.30 -1.00 10.46
C LYS A 119 -48.99 -0.46 11.07
N LYS A 120 -48.79 -0.66 12.37
CA LYS A 120 -47.47 -0.60 12.99
C LYS A 120 -46.73 -1.85 12.54
N TRP A 121 -45.69 -1.65 11.73
CA TRP A 121 -44.79 -2.71 11.29
C TRP A 121 -44.10 -3.33 12.52
N LYS A 122 -44.75 -4.32 13.15
CA LYS A 122 -44.17 -5.13 14.22
C LYS A 122 -43.40 -6.28 13.57
N GLY A 123 -42.07 -6.23 13.68
CA GLY A 123 -41.24 -7.41 13.52
C GLY A 123 -40.19 -7.35 12.41
N MET A 124 -39.47 -6.24 12.27
CA MET A 124 -38.10 -6.32 11.72
C MET A 124 -37.20 -7.04 12.74
N LYS A 125 -37.40 -8.36 12.88
CA LYS A 125 -36.46 -9.21 13.60
C LYS A 125 -35.31 -9.45 12.64
N TRP A 126 -34.25 -8.66 12.78
CA TRP A 126 -32.95 -8.98 12.21
C TRP A 126 -32.64 -10.44 12.53
N LYS A 127 -32.70 -11.32 11.53
CA LYS A 127 -32.25 -12.70 11.65
C LYS A 127 -30.77 -12.69 11.30
N LYS A 128 -29.95 -13.25 12.17
CA LYS A 128 -28.55 -13.52 11.86
C LYS A 128 -28.52 -14.42 10.62
N TRP A 129 -28.12 -13.87 9.49
CA TRP A 129 -27.89 -14.65 8.28
C TRP A 129 -26.62 -15.47 8.53
N SER A 130 -26.77 -16.79 8.71
CA SER A 130 -25.63 -17.70 8.75
C SER A 130 -25.58 -18.48 7.45
N ILE A 131 -24.64 -18.14 6.57
CA ILE A 131 -24.32 -18.97 5.42
C ILE A 131 -23.39 -20.07 5.94
N GLN A 132 -23.88 -21.31 5.99
CA GLN A 132 -22.99 -22.47 6.11
C GLN A 132 -22.49 -22.81 4.70
N ILE A 133 -21.31 -22.28 4.35
CA ILE A 133 -20.61 -22.67 3.13
C ILE A 133 -20.02 -24.05 3.41
N VAL A 134 -20.72 -25.11 2.98
CA VAL A 134 -20.19 -26.46 2.97
C VAL A 134 -19.33 -26.58 1.72
N ILE A 135 -18.01 -26.41 1.87
CA ILE A 135 -17.07 -26.71 0.78
C ILE A 135 -17.03 -28.24 0.65
N PRO A 136 -17.46 -28.83 -0.48
CA PRO A 136 -17.39 -30.27 -0.67
C PRO A 136 -15.94 -30.74 -0.49
N LYS A 137 -15.74 -31.90 0.13
CA LYS A 137 -14.42 -32.57 0.21
C LYS A 137 -13.97 -33.14 -1.14
N GLY A 138 -14.22 -32.42 -2.23
CA GLY A 138 -13.62 -32.69 -3.53
C GLY A 138 -12.23 -32.08 -3.59
N SER A 139 -11.37 -32.58 -4.49
CA SER A 139 -10.08 -31.96 -4.77
C SER A 139 -10.30 -30.58 -5.40
N PHE A 140 -10.42 -29.53 -4.57
CA PHE A 140 -10.39 -28.15 -5.05
C PHE A 140 -8.98 -27.89 -5.55
N LYS A 141 -8.81 -27.91 -6.87
CA LYS A 141 -7.59 -27.36 -7.48
C LYS A 141 -7.71 -25.85 -7.39
N PRO A 142 -6.78 -25.15 -6.70
CA PRO A 142 -6.80 -23.70 -6.71
C PRO A 142 -6.66 -23.24 -8.17
N PRO A 143 -7.43 -22.22 -8.60
CA PRO A 143 -7.33 -21.70 -9.95
C PRO A 143 -5.91 -21.20 -10.20
N CYS A 144 -5.39 -21.42 -11.41
CA CYS A 144 -4.07 -20.93 -11.80
C CYS A 144 -4.10 -19.39 -11.94
N GLU A 145 -2.93 -18.75 -11.97
CA GLU A 145 -2.83 -17.28 -12.09
C GLU A 145 -3.57 -16.77 -13.34
N GLU A 146 -3.52 -17.52 -14.44
CA GLU A 146 -4.21 -17.18 -15.68
C GLU A 146 -5.75 -17.22 -15.54
N GLU A 147 -6.29 -18.22 -14.85
CA GLU A 147 -7.73 -18.34 -14.59
C GLU A 147 -8.22 -17.19 -13.68
N ILE A 148 -7.41 -16.82 -12.67
CA ILE A 148 -7.69 -15.69 -11.79
C ILE A 148 -7.70 -14.39 -12.61
N ASP A 149 -6.70 -14.19 -13.47
CA ASP A 149 -6.60 -13.00 -14.32
C ASP A 149 -7.74 -12.90 -15.32
N GLU A 150 -8.16 -14.01 -15.93
CA GLU A 150 -9.31 -14.04 -16.83
C GLU A 150 -10.61 -13.70 -16.08
N PHE A 151 -10.78 -14.24 -14.88
CA PHE A 151 -11.93 -13.93 -14.03
C PHE A 151 -11.95 -12.44 -13.63
N LEU A 152 -10.83 -11.88 -13.18
CA LEU A 152 -10.70 -10.46 -12.86
C LEU A 152 -10.93 -9.56 -14.08
N LYS A 153 -10.52 -10.01 -15.27
CA LYS A 153 -10.79 -9.33 -16.54
C LYS A 153 -12.28 -9.34 -16.86
N LYS A 154 -12.97 -10.48 -16.70
CA LYS A 154 -14.43 -10.60 -16.88
C LYS A 154 -15.21 -9.71 -15.92
N LEU A 155 -14.74 -9.57 -14.68
CA LEU A 155 -15.37 -8.71 -13.68
C LEU A 155 -15.24 -7.21 -13.98
N GLY A 156 -14.26 -6.79 -14.78
CA GLY A 156 -14.07 -5.39 -15.16
C GLY A 156 -13.79 -4.45 -13.97
N THR A 157 -13.41 -5.00 -12.82
CA THR A 157 -13.15 -4.25 -11.57
C THR A 157 -11.76 -3.61 -11.52
N THR A 158 -10.87 -4.06 -12.40
CA THR A 158 -9.48 -3.61 -12.45
C THR A 158 -9.33 -2.46 -13.42
N LEU A 159 -8.94 -1.30 -12.91
CA LEU A 159 -8.56 -0.15 -13.73
C LEU A 159 -7.19 -0.46 -14.34
N LYS A 160 -7.18 -0.88 -15.61
CA LYS A 160 -5.96 -1.09 -16.40
C LYS A 160 -5.93 -0.03 -17.51
N PRO A 161 -4.83 0.71 -17.69
CA PRO A 161 -4.68 1.57 -18.84
C PRO A 161 -4.68 0.72 -20.11
N ASP A 162 -5.22 1.27 -21.20
CA ASP A 162 -5.24 0.65 -22.52
C ASP A 162 -4.67 1.64 -23.56
N PRO A 163 -3.50 1.36 -24.16
CA PRO A 163 -2.67 0.16 -23.96
C PRO A 163 -1.98 0.14 -22.59
N VAL A 164 -1.66 -1.06 -22.11
CA VAL A 164 -0.89 -1.24 -20.87
C VAL A 164 0.50 -0.61 -21.07
N PRO A 165 0.94 0.33 -20.22
CA PRO A 165 2.25 0.95 -20.34
C PRO A 165 3.34 -0.10 -20.17
N LYS A 166 4.41 0.01 -20.96
CA LYS A 166 5.60 -0.82 -20.75
C LYS A 166 6.25 -0.43 -19.41
N ASP A 167 6.57 -1.43 -18.60
CA ASP A 167 7.31 -1.22 -17.35
C ASP A 167 8.81 -1.06 -17.66
N TYR A 168 9.33 0.15 -17.46
CA TYR A 168 10.74 0.49 -17.68
C TYR A 168 11.57 0.48 -16.39
N ARG A 169 10.96 0.18 -15.24
CA ARG A 169 11.68 0.17 -13.96
C ARG A 169 12.74 -0.93 -14.00
N LYS A 170 13.97 -0.58 -13.58
CA LYS A 170 15.10 -1.52 -13.55
C LYS A 170 15.57 -1.74 -12.13
N CYS A 171 15.86 -2.99 -11.80
CA CYS A 171 16.52 -3.30 -10.54
C CYS A 171 17.97 -2.81 -10.54
N CYS A 172 18.36 -1.99 -9.58
CA CYS A 172 19.73 -1.45 -9.49
C CYS A 172 20.81 -2.51 -9.19
N PHE A 173 20.41 -3.72 -8.78
CA PHE A 173 21.34 -4.83 -8.56
C PHE A 173 21.54 -5.67 -9.82
N CYS A 174 20.47 -6.31 -10.34
CA CYS A 174 20.57 -7.25 -11.46
C CYS A 174 20.36 -6.61 -12.84
N HIS A 175 19.88 -5.37 -12.90
CA HIS A 175 19.59 -4.61 -14.13
C HIS A 175 18.48 -5.19 -15.02
N GLU A 176 17.71 -6.15 -14.52
CA GLU A 176 16.52 -6.68 -15.20
C GLU A 176 15.36 -5.65 -15.12
N GLU A 177 14.58 -5.56 -16.21
CA GLU A 177 13.42 -4.69 -16.35
C GLU A 177 12.15 -5.35 -15.78
N GLY A 178 11.35 -4.56 -15.05
CA GLY A 178 10.06 -4.98 -14.51
C GLY A 178 10.13 -5.90 -13.29
N ASP A 179 8.97 -6.35 -12.82
CA ASP A 179 8.86 -7.33 -11.74
C ASP A 179 9.37 -8.71 -12.21
N GLY A 180 10.01 -9.44 -11.30
CA GLY A 180 10.47 -10.81 -11.53
C GLY A 180 9.46 -11.88 -11.12
N LEU A 181 9.77 -13.14 -11.44
CA LEU A 181 9.02 -14.30 -10.94
C LEU A 181 8.94 -14.29 -9.40
N THR A 182 7.78 -14.63 -8.85
CA THR A 182 7.55 -14.69 -7.40
C THR A 182 8.55 -15.61 -6.70
N ASP A 183 8.78 -16.80 -7.25
CA ASP A 183 9.84 -17.72 -6.85
C ASP A 183 11.14 -17.43 -7.63
N GLY A 184 11.69 -16.23 -7.41
CA GLY A 184 12.77 -15.67 -8.20
C GLY A 184 13.15 -14.28 -7.68
N PRO A 185 13.50 -13.30 -8.53
CA PRO A 185 13.79 -11.95 -8.06
C PRO A 185 12.60 -11.29 -7.34
N ALA A 186 11.37 -11.74 -7.63
CA ALA A 186 10.11 -11.19 -7.16
C ALA A 186 9.90 -9.72 -7.58
N ARG A 187 8.89 -9.05 -7.01
CA ARG A 187 8.51 -7.68 -7.38
C ARG A 187 9.60 -6.65 -7.09
N LEU A 188 9.58 -5.54 -7.83
CA LEU A 188 10.38 -4.35 -7.57
C LEU A 188 9.83 -3.56 -6.37
N LEU A 189 10.74 -3.20 -5.46
CA LEU A 189 10.54 -2.29 -4.36
C LEU A 189 11.14 -0.94 -4.70
N ASN A 190 10.45 0.14 -4.36
CA ASN A 190 10.99 1.48 -4.51
C ASN A 190 12.06 1.73 -3.43
N LEU A 191 13.29 2.04 -3.87
CA LEU A 191 14.42 2.35 -3.00
C LEU A 191 14.54 3.87 -2.81
N ASP A 192 14.57 4.61 -3.91
CA ASP A 192 14.59 6.07 -3.93
C ASP A 192 13.86 6.61 -5.18
N LEU A 193 13.97 7.91 -5.46
CA LEU A 193 13.44 8.55 -6.66
C LEU A 193 13.92 7.84 -7.91
N ASP A 194 12.98 7.25 -8.65
CA ASP A 194 13.21 6.41 -9.82
C ASP A 194 14.25 5.29 -9.65
N LEU A 195 14.56 4.93 -8.40
CA LEU A 195 15.44 3.81 -8.08
C LEU A 195 14.62 2.64 -7.54
N TRP A 196 14.83 1.48 -8.15
CA TRP A 196 14.07 0.27 -7.86
C TRP A 196 15.00 -0.90 -7.60
N VAL A 197 14.59 -1.81 -6.72
CA VAL A 197 15.33 -3.03 -6.41
C VAL A 197 14.37 -4.19 -6.31
N HIS A 198 14.70 -5.33 -6.91
CA HIS A 198 13.92 -6.54 -6.70
C HIS A 198 13.99 -6.96 -5.24
N LEU A 199 12.85 -7.45 -4.71
CA LEU A 199 12.73 -7.87 -3.31
C LEU A 199 13.83 -8.85 -2.94
N ASN A 200 14.01 -9.94 -3.71
CA ASN A 200 15.01 -10.95 -3.36
C ASN A 200 16.46 -10.51 -3.65
N CYS A 201 16.67 -9.59 -4.59
CA CYS A 201 18.00 -8.97 -4.77
C CYS A 201 18.42 -8.14 -3.56
N ALA A 202 17.51 -7.33 -3.00
CA ALA A 202 17.77 -6.58 -1.79
C ALA A 202 17.84 -7.52 -0.57
N LEU A 203 16.87 -8.42 -0.42
CA LEU A 203 16.79 -9.34 0.70
C LEU A 203 18.09 -10.13 0.83
N TRP A 204 18.58 -10.80 -0.22
CA TRP A 204 19.79 -11.65 -0.16
C TRP A 204 21.12 -10.90 -0.26
N SER A 205 21.13 -9.57 -0.14
CA SER A 205 22.36 -8.80 -0.03
C SER A 205 23.00 -8.99 1.35
N THR A 206 24.32 -9.14 1.41
CA THR A 206 25.06 -9.47 2.64
C THR A 206 24.84 -8.48 3.80
N GLU A 207 24.76 -7.18 3.52
CA GLU A 207 24.61 -6.13 4.53
C GLU A 207 23.17 -5.92 5.00
N VAL A 208 22.21 -6.44 4.23
CA VAL A 208 20.79 -6.18 4.46
C VAL A 208 20.30 -7.12 5.54
N TYR A 209 19.45 -6.62 6.42
CA TYR A 209 18.68 -7.46 7.33
C TYR A 209 17.21 -7.01 7.32
N GLU A 210 16.34 -7.94 7.67
CA GLU A 210 14.89 -7.72 7.72
C GLU A 210 14.46 -7.59 9.18
N THR A 211 13.67 -6.56 9.49
CA THR A 211 13.05 -6.40 10.81
C THR A 211 11.81 -7.30 10.94
N GLN A 212 11.31 -7.52 12.16
CA GLN A 212 10.08 -8.27 12.39
C GLN A 212 8.85 -7.67 11.66
N ALA A 213 8.86 -6.37 11.40
CA ALA A 213 7.81 -5.68 10.65
C ALA A 213 7.97 -5.78 9.12
N GLY A 214 8.99 -6.51 8.63
CA GLY A 214 9.29 -6.66 7.21
C GLY A 214 10.08 -5.52 6.58
N ALA A 215 10.70 -4.65 7.39
CA ALA A 215 11.51 -3.54 6.88
C ALA A 215 12.92 -4.04 6.52
N LEU A 216 13.38 -3.80 5.31
CA LEU A 216 14.75 -4.05 4.88
C LEU A 216 15.62 -2.86 5.24
N ILE A 217 16.63 -3.10 6.07
CA ILE A 217 17.60 -2.10 6.51
C ILE A 217 18.89 -2.25 5.70
N ASN A 218 19.66 -1.17 5.55
CA ASN A 218 20.96 -1.14 4.85
C ASN A 218 20.91 -1.42 3.34
N VAL A 219 19.74 -1.36 2.68
CA VAL A 219 19.63 -1.58 1.23
C VAL A 219 20.45 -0.55 0.44
N GLU A 220 20.48 0.70 0.88
CA GLU A 220 21.31 1.74 0.26
C GLU A 220 22.81 1.46 0.43
N LEU A 221 23.24 0.94 1.58
CA LEU A 221 24.65 0.54 1.82
C LEU A 221 25.03 -0.63 0.90
N ALA A 222 24.16 -1.62 0.77
CA ALA A 222 24.36 -2.74 -0.15
C ALA A 222 24.44 -2.26 -1.60
N LEU A 223 23.62 -1.29 -2.02
CA LEU A 223 23.70 -0.68 -3.35
C LEU A 223 25.05 0.01 -3.57
N ARG A 224 25.46 0.89 -2.65
CA ARG A 224 26.75 1.60 -2.76
C ARG A 224 27.93 0.64 -2.88
N ARG A 225 27.92 -0.45 -2.10
CA ARG A 225 28.93 -1.52 -2.24
C ARG A 225 28.81 -2.21 -3.60
N GLY A 226 27.60 -2.61 -3.98
CA GLY A 226 27.31 -3.34 -5.21
C GLY A 226 27.80 -2.65 -6.48
N LEU A 227 27.83 -1.31 -6.50
CA LEU A 227 28.37 -0.52 -7.63
C LEU A 227 29.83 -0.87 -7.98
N GLN A 228 30.61 -1.33 -7.00
CA GLN A 228 32.03 -1.70 -7.20
C GLN A 228 32.25 -3.22 -7.28
N MET A 229 31.20 -4.02 -7.05
CA MET A 229 31.31 -5.47 -6.94
C MET A 229 30.91 -6.16 -8.24
N LYS A 230 31.84 -6.91 -8.81
CA LYS A 230 31.66 -7.66 -10.06
C LYS A 230 31.12 -9.07 -9.76
N CYS A 231 30.03 -9.44 -10.43
CA CYS A 231 29.46 -10.78 -10.32
C CYS A 231 30.44 -11.85 -10.85
N MET A 232 30.62 -12.93 -10.10
CA MET A 232 31.45 -14.07 -10.51
C MET A 232 30.86 -14.84 -11.69
N PHE A 233 29.54 -14.82 -11.87
CA PHE A 233 28.85 -15.54 -12.95
C PHE A 233 28.73 -14.72 -14.25
N CYS A 234 28.19 -13.50 -14.18
CA CYS A 234 27.92 -12.68 -15.37
C CYS A 234 28.95 -11.57 -15.62
N HIS A 235 29.89 -11.38 -14.68
CA HIS A 235 30.97 -10.38 -14.79
C HIS A 235 30.50 -8.91 -14.88
N LYS A 236 29.24 -8.61 -14.56
CA LYS A 236 28.70 -7.24 -14.47
C LYS A 236 28.69 -6.72 -13.03
N MET A 237 28.64 -5.40 -12.86
CA MET A 237 28.55 -4.74 -11.55
C MET A 237 27.15 -4.91 -10.91
N GLY A 238 27.03 -4.65 -9.61
CA GLY A 238 25.78 -4.71 -8.85
C GLY A 238 25.60 -5.98 -8.01
N ALA A 239 26.63 -6.83 -7.94
CA ALA A 239 26.56 -8.10 -7.19
C ALA A 239 26.67 -7.86 -5.68
N THR A 240 25.77 -8.44 -4.89
CA THR A 240 25.69 -8.21 -3.44
C THR A 240 25.48 -9.46 -2.60
N SER A 241 25.23 -10.62 -3.22
CA SER A 241 25.09 -11.90 -2.52
C SER A 241 26.45 -12.59 -2.47
N GLY A 242 27.16 -12.44 -1.35
CA GLY A 242 28.48 -13.03 -1.11
C GLY A 242 28.41 -14.45 -0.54
N CYS A 243 29.40 -15.28 -0.87
CA CYS A 243 29.57 -16.58 -0.24
C CYS A 243 29.96 -16.43 1.24
N HIS A 244 29.32 -17.18 2.13
CA HIS A 244 29.56 -17.13 3.58
C HIS A 244 30.86 -17.83 4.02
N ARG A 245 31.52 -18.59 3.14
CA ARG A 245 32.80 -19.24 3.47
C ARG A 245 33.88 -18.19 3.74
N LEU A 246 34.55 -18.33 4.88
CA LEU A 246 35.68 -17.48 5.26
C LEU A 246 36.73 -17.38 4.13
N ARG A 247 37.16 -16.15 3.81
CA ARG A 247 38.10 -15.79 2.73
C ARG A 247 37.60 -16.05 1.29
N CYS A 248 36.38 -16.51 1.09
CA CYS A 248 35.80 -16.58 -0.24
C CYS A 248 35.37 -15.18 -0.69
N THR A 249 35.85 -14.75 -1.85
CA THR A 249 35.50 -13.44 -2.45
C THR A 249 34.43 -13.56 -3.54
N ASN A 250 33.89 -14.76 -3.76
CA ASN A 250 32.86 -14.98 -4.75
C ASN A 250 31.56 -14.26 -4.37
N ILE A 251 31.18 -13.31 -5.20
CA ILE A 251 29.96 -12.51 -5.05
C ILE A 251 29.10 -12.61 -6.31
N TYR A 252 27.79 -12.64 -6.13
CA TYR A 252 26.83 -12.88 -7.19
C TYR A 252 25.68 -11.88 -7.12
N HIS A 253 25.03 -11.61 -8.25
CA HIS A 253 23.63 -11.19 -8.20
C HIS A 253 22.78 -12.35 -7.68
N PHE A 254 21.66 -12.07 -7.02
CA PHE A 254 20.74 -13.10 -6.56
C PHE A 254 20.33 -14.07 -7.68
N THR A 255 19.89 -13.55 -8.84
CA THR A 255 19.48 -14.38 -9.99
C THR A 255 20.65 -15.17 -10.59
N CYS A 256 21.86 -14.61 -10.55
CA CYS A 256 23.06 -15.29 -11.01
C CYS A 256 23.49 -16.41 -10.06
N ALA A 257 23.33 -16.23 -8.74
CA ALA A 257 23.60 -17.27 -7.76
C ALA A 257 22.68 -18.49 -7.94
N ILE A 258 21.39 -18.27 -8.24
CA ILE A 258 20.46 -19.35 -8.61
C ILE A 258 20.95 -20.08 -9.87
N LYS A 259 21.27 -19.34 -10.95
CA LYS A 259 21.77 -19.92 -12.21
C LYS A 259 23.08 -20.70 -12.01
N ALA A 260 23.96 -20.20 -11.15
CA ALA A 260 25.21 -20.86 -10.79
C ALA A 260 25.04 -22.06 -9.84
N GLN A 261 23.82 -22.36 -9.38
CA GLN A 261 23.54 -23.44 -8.42
C GLN A 261 24.28 -23.25 -7.07
N CYS A 262 24.33 -21.99 -6.59
CA CYS A 262 24.69 -21.68 -5.22
C CYS A 262 23.64 -22.25 -4.25
N MET A 263 24.06 -22.66 -3.07
CA MET A 263 23.18 -23.18 -2.02
C MET A 263 22.78 -22.04 -1.07
N PHE A 264 21.49 -21.82 -0.91
CA PHE A 264 20.92 -20.81 -0.01
C PHE A 264 20.41 -21.47 1.25
N PHE A 265 20.53 -20.80 2.40
CA PHE A 265 20.15 -21.35 3.71
C PHE A 265 19.06 -20.52 4.38
N LYS A 266 18.27 -21.16 5.25
CA LYS A 266 17.18 -20.51 6.02
C LYS A 266 17.66 -19.35 6.91
N ASP A 267 18.92 -19.38 7.34
CA ASP A 267 19.57 -18.31 8.12
C ASP A 267 20.05 -17.13 7.26
N LYS A 268 19.67 -17.11 5.97
CA LYS A 268 20.01 -16.08 4.99
C LYS A 268 21.48 -16.10 4.54
N THR A 269 22.21 -17.17 4.82
CA THR A 269 23.55 -17.37 4.26
C THR A 269 23.49 -18.04 2.89
N MET A 270 24.57 -17.90 2.11
CA MET A 270 24.70 -18.53 0.79
C MET A 270 26.12 -19.09 0.62
N LEU A 271 26.23 -20.29 0.04
CA LEU A 271 27.49 -20.91 -0.34
C LEU A 271 27.59 -21.07 -1.85
N CYS A 272 28.74 -20.67 -2.40
CA CYS A 272 29.00 -20.81 -3.83
C CYS A 272 29.24 -22.28 -4.21
N PRO A 273 29.22 -22.64 -5.52
CA PRO A 273 29.37 -24.03 -5.95
C PRO A 273 30.67 -24.70 -5.50
N MET A 274 31.72 -23.92 -5.24
CA MET A 274 33.01 -24.40 -4.72
C MET A 274 32.98 -24.77 -3.24
N HIS A 275 32.02 -24.23 -2.48
CA HIS A 275 31.93 -24.39 -1.03
C HIS A 275 30.62 -25.03 -0.56
N LYS A 276 29.68 -25.30 -1.47
CA LYS A 276 28.46 -26.00 -1.10
C LYS A 276 28.79 -27.45 -0.69
N PRO A 277 28.21 -27.96 0.41
CA PRO A 277 28.35 -29.36 0.80
C PRO A 277 27.87 -30.30 -0.31
N LYS A 278 28.42 -31.52 -0.35
CA LYS A 278 27.93 -32.58 -1.24
C LYS A 278 26.72 -33.24 -0.58
N GLY A 279 25.56 -33.19 -1.24
CA GLY A 279 24.30 -33.79 -0.76
C GLY A 279 23.27 -32.76 -0.34
N ALA A 280 22.08 -33.25 0.03
CA ALA A 280 21.00 -32.41 0.55
C ALA A 280 21.34 -31.91 1.95
N HIS A 281 21.00 -30.66 2.24
CA HIS A 281 21.16 -30.07 3.56
C HIS A 281 19.80 -29.66 4.12
N GLU A 282 19.45 -30.04 5.35
CA GLU A 282 18.11 -29.79 5.92
C GLU A 282 17.72 -28.30 6.01
N GLN A 283 18.75 -27.45 6.11
CA GLN A 283 18.59 -25.99 6.15
C GLN A 283 18.66 -25.33 4.77
N GLU A 284 18.86 -26.10 3.70
CA GLU A 284 18.80 -25.57 2.33
C GLU A 284 17.41 -25.00 2.04
N LEU A 285 17.41 -23.85 1.41
CA LEU A 285 16.21 -23.19 0.94
C LEU A 285 16.10 -23.40 -0.57
N SER A 286 15.05 -24.10 -1.00
CA SER A 286 14.74 -24.38 -2.40
C SER A 286 13.65 -23.49 -2.99
N TYR A 287 13.04 -22.63 -2.16
CA TYR A 287 11.90 -21.79 -2.53
C TYR A 287 12.06 -20.37 -1.98
N PHE A 288 11.91 -19.37 -2.85
CA PHE A 288 12.24 -17.98 -2.59
C PHE A 288 11.03 -17.05 -2.59
N ALA A 289 9.80 -17.56 -2.77
CA ALA A 289 8.62 -16.71 -2.74
C ALA A 289 8.42 -16.06 -1.37
N VAL A 290 8.14 -14.76 -1.39
CA VAL A 290 7.92 -13.95 -0.19
C VAL A 290 6.50 -13.39 -0.20
N PHE A 291 5.61 -14.05 0.55
CA PHE A 291 4.20 -13.64 0.68
C PHE A 291 3.93 -12.66 1.82
N ARG A 292 4.88 -12.48 2.75
CA ARG A 292 4.78 -11.50 3.84
C ARG A 292 5.02 -10.08 3.31
N ARG A 293 4.59 -9.09 4.09
CA ARG A 293 4.88 -7.67 3.79
C ARG A 293 6.38 -7.44 3.93
N VAL A 294 7.03 -7.03 2.85
CA VAL A 294 8.42 -6.57 2.84
C VAL A 294 8.51 -5.23 2.12
N TYR A 295 9.26 -4.29 2.70
CA TYR A 295 9.49 -2.95 2.16
C TYR A 295 10.89 -2.44 2.52
N VAL A 296 11.41 -1.48 1.76
CA VAL A 296 12.69 -0.83 2.09
C VAL A 296 12.45 0.24 3.14
N GLN A 297 13.19 0.18 4.26
CA GLN A 297 13.12 1.24 5.28
C GLN A 297 13.78 2.51 4.74
N ARG A 298 13.09 3.64 4.92
CA ARG A 298 13.53 4.95 4.46
C ARG A 298 13.06 6.07 5.38
N ASP A 299 13.66 7.24 5.22
CA ASP A 299 13.16 8.50 5.78
C ASP A 299 12.19 9.13 4.78
N GLU A 300 10.89 8.86 4.95
CA GLU A 300 9.84 9.34 4.06
C GLU A 300 9.77 10.88 4.02
N VAL A 301 10.03 11.54 5.16
CA VAL A 301 9.96 13.00 5.26
C VAL A 301 11.07 13.65 4.44
N ARG A 302 12.29 13.14 4.57
CA ARG A 302 13.44 13.64 3.80
C ARG A 302 13.25 13.41 2.30
N GLN A 303 12.67 12.28 1.91
CA GLN A 303 12.41 11.99 0.50
C GLN A 303 11.30 12.88 -0.09
N ILE A 304 10.17 13.06 0.61
CA ILE A 304 9.12 13.96 0.13
C ILE A 304 9.67 15.39 0.00
N ALA A 305 10.47 15.84 0.97
CA ALA A 305 11.11 17.15 0.91
C ALA A 305 12.03 17.29 -0.32
N SER A 306 12.80 16.25 -0.67
CA SER A 306 13.69 16.30 -1.83
C SER A 306 12.93 16.34 -3.17
N ILE A 307 11.76 15.69 -3.26
CA ILE A 307 10.87 15.77 -4.44
C ILE A 307 10.32 17.19 -4.58
N VAL A 308 9.74 17.73 -3.50
CA VAL A 308 9.06 19.03 -3.52
C VAL A 308 10.05 20.17 -3.84
N GLN A 309 11.31 20.06 -3.39
CA GLN A 309 12.33 21.08 -3.64
C GLN A 309 12.92 21.05 -5.04
N ARG A 310 12.90 19.90 -5.74
CA ARG A 310 13.53 19.78 -7.06
C ARG A 310 12.80 20.55 -8.15
N GLY A 311 11.54 20.95 -7.95
CA GLY A 311 10.77 21.77 -8.90
C GLY A 311 10.47 21.12 -10.25
N GLU A 312 11.03 19.94 -10.53
CA GLU A 312 10.78 19.12 -11.70
C GLU A 312 9.40 18.46 -11.57
N ARG A 313 8.48 18.77 -12.49
CA ARG A 313 7.12 18.23 -12.54
C ARG A 313 7.06 16.76 -13.00
N ASP A 314 8.20 16.11 -13.21
CA ASP A 314 8.26 14.78 -13.80
C ASP A 314 8.12 13.65 -12.76
N HIS A 315 8.17 13.98 -11.47
CA HIS A 315 8.03 13.00 -10.40
C HIS A 315 6.67 13.10 -9.71
N THR A 316 5.93 11.99 -9.74
CA THR A 316 4.72 11.82 -8.91
C THR A 316 5.06 11.07 -7.64
N PHE A 317 4.39 11.39 -6.53
CA PHE A 317 4.51 10.61 -5.31
C PHE A 317 3.14 10.23 -4.78
N ARG A 318 3.07 9.08 -4.10
CA ARG A 318 1.81 8.52 -3.61
C ARG A 318 1.75 8.60 -2.10
N VAL A 319 0.67 9.14 -1.57
CA VAL A 319 0.34 9.12 -0.14
C VAL A 319 -1.03 8.47 0.03
N GLY A 320 -1.04 7.26 0.58
CA GLY A 320 -2.26 6.46 0.75
C GLY A 320 -2.95 6.15 -0.59
N SER A 321 -4.14 6.73 -0.79
CA SER A 321 -4.93 6.56 -2.02
C SER A 321 -4.76 7.70 -3.04
N LEU A 322 -3.99 8.73 -2.71
CA LEU A 322 -3.74 9.90 -3.55
C LEU A 322 -2.39 9.79 -4.24
N ILE A 323 -2.37 10.12 -5.52
CA ILE A 323 -1.16 10.26 -6.34
C ILE A 323 -1.01 11.75 -6.61
N PHE A 324 0.02 12.37 -6.06
CA PHE A 324 0.28 13.80 -6.19
C PHE A 324 1.08 14.05 -7.47
N HIS A 325 0.56 14.95 -8.29
CA HIS A 325 1.22 15.48 -9.49
C HIS A 325 1.85 16.84 -9.19
N ALA A 326 1.18 17.63 -8.36
CA ALA A 326 1.70 18.89 -7.83
C ALA A 326 1.16 19.13 -6.41
N VAL A 327 2.03 19.55 -5.49
CA VAL A 327 1.62 19.95 -4.14
C VAL A 327 0.99 21.34 -4.08
N GLY A 328 1.16 22.12 -5.15
CA GLY A 328 0.78 23.52 -5.22
C GLY A 328 1.66 24.42 -4.33
N GLN A 329 1.32 25.69 -4.31
CA GLN A 329 2.01 26.70 -3.51
C GLN A 329 1.01 27.66 -2.87
N LEU A 330 1.43 28.26 -1.76
CA LEU A 330 0.67 29.29 -1.08
C LEU A 330 1.52 30.55 -1.03
N LEU A 331 1.07 31.57 -1.75
CA LEU A 331 1.72 32.87 -1.72
C LEU A 331 1.29 33.63 -0.44
N PRO A 332 2.16 34.47 0.13
CA PRO A 332 1.84 35.27 1.32
C PRO A 332 0.53 36.06 1.20
N GLN A 333 0.21 36.56 0.00
CA GLN A 333 -1.01 37.30 -0.29
C GLN A 333 -2.28 36.43 -0.20
N GLN A 334 -2.16 35.13 -0.49
CA GLN A 334 -3.25 34.16 -0.48
C GLN A 334 -3.53 33.63 0.94
N MET A 335 -2.63 33.85 1.90
CA MET A 335 -2.74 33.29 3.25
C MET A 335 -3.96 33.74 4.04
N GLN A 336 -4.70 34.75 3.61
CA GLN A 336 -5.93 35.17 4.28
C GLN A 336 -7.15 34.34 3.85
N ALA A 337 -7.16 33.81 2.63
CA ALA A 337 -8.32 33.15 2.01
C ALA A 337 -8.08 31.65 1.72
N PHE A 338 -6.84 31.22 1.56
CA PHE A 338 -6.50 29.87 1.09
C PHE A 338 -6.16 28.90 2.24
N HIS A 339 -6.87 29.02 3.35
CA HIS A 339 -6.79 28.07 4.45
C HIS A 339 -8.07 28.04 5.30
N SER A 340 -8.17 27.01 6.14
CA SER A 340 -9.11 26.91 7.25
C SER A 340 -8.35 26.63 8.55
N SER A 341 -9.07 26.42 9.65
CA SER A 341 -8.47 25.93 10.89
C SER A 341 -7.93 24.49 10.79
N LYS A 342 -8.30 23.75 9.74
CA LYS A 342 -7.98 22.32 9.61
C LYS A 342 -7.11 21.97 8.39
N ALA A 343 -7.05 22.85 7.39
CA ALA A 343 -6.44 22.53 6.10
C ALA A 343 -5.91 23.78 5.40
N LEU A 344 -4.92 23.57 4.54
CA LEU A 344 -4.38 24.56 3.60
C LEU A 344 -4.90 24.28 2.20
N PHE A 345 -5.06 25.31 1.36
CA PHE A 345 -5.58 25.21 0.00
C PHE A 345 -4.54 25.71 -1.01
N PRO A 346 -3.42 25.01 -1.21
CA PRO A 346 -2.36 25.47 -2.09
C PRO A 346 -2.82 25.56 -3.54
N VAL A 347 -2.62 26.72 -4.18
CA VAL A 347 -2.95 26.95 -5.58
C VAL A 347 -2.00 26.17 -6.47
N GLY A 348 -2.54 25.55 -7.52
CA GLY A 348 -1.80 24.63 -8.38
C GLY A 348 -1.58 23.25 -7.75
N TYR A 349 -2.29 22.94 -6.65
CA TYR A 349 -2.41 21.57 -6.17
C TYR A 349 -3.04 20.71 -7.25
N GLU A 350 -2.47 19.54 -7.49
CA GLU A 350 -3.02 18.55 -8.41
C GLU A 350 -2.72 17.13 -7.89
N ALA A 351 -3.77 16.34 -7.70
CA ALA A 351 -3.65 14.95 -7.31
C ALA A 351 -4.70 14.09 -8.01
N SER A 352 -4.38 12.82 -8.25
CA SER A 352 -5.31 11.82 -8.74
C SER A 352 -5.70 10.82 -7.65
N ARG A 353 -6.97 10.45 -7.63
CA ARG A 353 -7.51 9.35 -6.83
C ARG A 353 -8.21 8.34 -7.74
N LEU A 354 -7.87 7.07 -7.60
CA LEU A 354 -8.62 5.99 -8.25
C LEU A 354 -9.77 5.57 -7.33
N TYR A 355 -11.01 5.78 -7.77
CA TYR A 355 -12.20 5.54 -6.95
C TYR A 355 -13.37 4.98 -7.76
N TRP A 356 -14.45 4.58 -7.09
CA TRP A 356 -15.63 3.98 -7.73
C TRP A 356 -16.28 4.93 -8.75
N SER A 357 -16.67 4.38 -9.90
CA SER A 357 -17.45 5.08 -10.92
C SER A 357 -18.80 5.51 -10.36
N MET A 358 -19.24 6.71 -10.75
CA MET A 358 -20.59 7.21 -10.46
C MET A 358 -21.64 6.65 -11.42
N ARG A 359 -21.21 6.02 -12.51
CA ARG A 359 -22.08 5.50 -13.58
C ARG A 359 -22.31 4.00 -13.44
N TYR A 360 -21.29 3.25 -13.02
CA TYR A 360 -21.34 1.79 -12.97
C TYR A 360 -20.93 1.23 -11.62
N ALA A 361 -21.78 0.38 -11.05
CA ALA A 361 -21.40 -0.47 -9.93
C ALA A 361 -20.23 -1.38 -10.37
N ASN A 362 -19.24 -1.55 -9.48
CA ASN A 362 -18.06 -2.40 -9.68
C ASN A 362 -17.02 -1.91 -10.68
N ARG A 363 -17.11 -0.67 -11.20
CA ARG A 363 -16.02 -0.05 -11.97
C ARG A 363 -15.33 1.03 -11.16
N ARG A 364 -14.03 1.18 -11.38
CA ARG A 364 -13.28 2.33 -10.86
C ARG A 364 -12.93 3.27 -12.02
N CYS A 365 -12.78 4.54 -11.72
CA CYS A 365 -12.31 5.57 -12.64
C CYS A 365 -11.32 6.52 -11.92
N ARG A 366 -10.72 7.45 -12.67
CA ARG A 366 -9.72 8.38 -12.15
C ARG A 366 -10.38 9.73 -11.86
N TYR A 367 -10.23 10.20 -10.62
CA TYR A 367 -10.64 11.52 -10.18
C TYR A 367 -9.39 12.39 -10.10
N LEU A 368 -9.31 13.45 -10.90
CA LEU A 368 -8.28 14.46 -10.82
C LEU A 368 -8.81 15.61 -9.95
N CYS A 369 -8.21 15.78 -8.78
CA CYS A 369 -8.52 16.84 -7.83
C CYS A 369 -7.48 17.95 -7.99
N SER A 370 -7.93 19.19 -8.13
CA SER A 370 -7.07 20.36 -8.25
C SER A 370 -7.63 21.55 -7.47
N ILE A 371 -6.73 22.47 -7.09
CA ILE A 371 -7.09 23.73 -6.43
C ILE A 371 -6.56 24.87 -7.30
N GLU A 372 -7.49 25.67 -7.80
CA GLU A 372 -7.24 26.84 -8.63
C GLU A 372 -7.57 28.12 -7.86
N GLU A 373 -7.21 29.27 -8.42
CA GLU A 373 -7.59 30.59 -7.91
C GLU A 373 -8.58 31.24 -8.88
N LYS A 374 -9.70 31.73 -8.33
CA LYS A 374 -10.69 32.50 -9.08
C LYS A 374 -11.16 33.67 -8.22
N ASP A 375 -11.03 34.88 -8.76
CA ASP A 375 -11.44 36.13 -8.08
C ASP A 375 -10.85 36.30 -6.67
N GLY A 376 -9.60 35.85 -6.46
CA GLY A 376 -8.90 35.92 -5.17
C GLY A 376 -9.36 34.87 -4.13
N LEU A 377 -10.16 33.88 -4.54
CA LEU A 377 -10.67 32.81 -3.70
C LEU A 377 -10.26 31.43 -4.24
N PRO A 378 -10.17 30.41 -3.38
CA PRO A 378 -9.90 29.04 -3.82
C PRO A 378 -11.09 28.48 -4.60
N LEU A 379 -10.78 27.83 -5.73
CA LEU A 379 -11.71 27.04 -6.52
C LEU A 379 -11.27 25.58 -6.48
N PHE A 380 -12.12 24.71 -5.94
CA PHE A 380 -11.87 23.27 -5.88
C PHE A 380 -12.47 22.63 -7.13
N VAL A 381 -11.64 21.90 -7.87
CA VAL A 381 -12.05 21.27 -9.13
C VAL A 381 -11.80 19.77 -9.06
N ILE A 382 -12.83 18.99 -9.35
CA ILE A 382 -12.76 17.53 -9.47
C ILE A 382 -13.16 17.16 -10.91
N LYS A 383 -12.19 16.70 -11.69
CA LYS A 383 -12.43 16.13 -13.02
C LYS A 383 -12.48 14.60 -12.94
N VAL A 384 -13.61 14.02 -13.31
CA VAL A 384 -13.82 12.57 -13.36
C VAL A 384 -13.53 12.09 -14.77
N VAL A 385 -12.44 11.33 -14.91
CA VAL A 385 -11.96 10.76 -16.17
C VAL A 385 -12.32 9.27 -16.19
N GLU A 386 -13.26 8.91 -17.05
CA GLU A 386 -13.77 7.55 -17.22
C GLU A 386 -13.73 7.16 -18.70
N GLN A 387 -13.04 6.05 -19.01
CA GLN A 387 -12.83 5.60 -20.39
C GLN A 387 -14.17 5.36 -21.10
N GLY A 388 -14.32 5.93 -22.30
CA GLY A 388 -15.54 5.81 -23.10
C GLY A 388 -16.65 6.81 -22.74
N HIS A 389 -16.38 7.74 -21.82
CA HIS A 389 -17.30 8.82 -21.46
C HIS A 389 -16.62 10.18 -21.55
N GLU A 390 -17.42 11.23 -21.74
CA GLU A 390 -16.94 12.60 -21.60
C GLU A 390 -16.54 12.88 -20.15
N ASP A 391 -15.46 13.65 -19.99
CA ASP A 391 -14.97 14.09 -18.69
C ASP A 391 -16.03 14.94 -17.98
N LEU A 392 -16.41 14.54 -16.76
CA LEU A 392 -17.28 15.33 -15.91
C LEU A 392 -16.43 16.23 -15.01
N VAL A 393 -16.71 17.54 -15.02
CA VAL A 393 -16.02 18.51 -14.16
C VAL A 393 -17.00 19.01 -13.10
N LEU A 394 -16.61 18.86 -11.83
CA LEU A 394 -17.32 19.38 -10.67
C LEU A 394 -16.47 20.48 -10.05
N THR A 395 -17.09 21.62 -9.73
CA THR A 395 -16.39 22.76 -9.13
C THR A 395 -17.14 23.29 -7.92
N ASP A 396 -16.43 23.66 -6.86
CA ASP A 396 -17.00 24.29 -5.68
C ASP A 396 -16.04 25.37 -5.14
N THR A 397 -16.56 26.37 -4.43
CA THR A 397 -15.75 27.39 -3.73
C THR A 397 -15.40 26.96 -2.31
N THR A 398 -15.94 25.84 -1.86
CA THR A 398 -15.70 25.26 -0.55
C THR A 398 -15.07 23.87 -0.67
N PRO A 399 -14.27 23.45 0.32
CA PRO A 399 -13.63 22.13 0.30
C PRO A 399 -14.57 20.95 0.64
N LYS A 400 -15.88 21.18 0.77
CA LYS A 400 -16.83 20.20 1.34
C LYS A 400 -17.61 19.42 0.30
#